data_AF-A0A651GQ05-F1
#
_entry.id   AF-A0A651GQ05-F1
#
_cell.length_a   1.000
_cell.length_b   1.000
_cell.length_c   1.000
_cell.angle_alpha   90.00
_cell.angle_beta   90.00
_cell.angle_gamma   90.00
#
_symmetry.space_group_name_H-M   'P 1'
#
loop_
_entity.id
_entity.type
_entity.pdbx_description
1 polymer ?
#
loop_
_entity_poly.entity_id
_entity_poly.type
_entity_poly.pdbx_seq_one_letter_code
_entity_poly.pdbx_strand_id
1 'polypeptide(L)'
;MRKIFLVALVLTAALWVCCGSMAQLGADEDREVRRIMELMASLPAPPPVELREVEPSEGFQELAPAIEMKMGEAVRLHAQSIFDSGPDDGLEVMFCLQGGKNHEAIGWIPTTNAQMVKSAFILALDLEDGVGSYEDSGIPVRGTPVQMLIRWQPDRLLDPDRWVEVDASQMVRSRGTDHAYPPVPYMYTGSRIYRTMGTNREGKPVELERFMLEVTKSVAVNYDEPDALLGSPFPTAARDVLFEMNSAIAPPPRTPMLVYFRRVELPLTLRSDAENGLWYKDEKVDDEALQQLLQRYYGGETPPNQYAVALARPKDVPREEDLPLRERLLEAAVAAEVWVVPVFTLIRD
;
A
#
# COMPACT_ATOMS: atom_id res chain seq x y z
N MET A 1 58.92 2.61 -8.39
CA MET A 1 58.40 2.73 -7.01
C MET A 1 57.42 3.88 -6.80
N ARG A 2 57.67 5.13 -7.25
CA ARG A 2 56.73 6.27 -7.03
C ARG A 2 55.33 6.13 -7.65
N LYS A 3 55.17 5.45 -8.79
CA LYS A 3 53.86 5.27 -9.45
C LYS A 3 52.92 4.28 -8.73
N ILE A 4 53.46 3.28 -8.04
CA ILE A 4 52.66 2.27 -7.32
C ILE A 4 52.07 2.85 -6.03
N PHE A 5 52.83 3.73 -5.35
CA PHE A 5 52.35 4.44 -4.15
C PHE A 5 51.20 5.41 -4.45
N LEU A 6 51.23 6.09 -5.59
CA LEU A 6 50.17 7.05 -5.96
C LEU A 6 48.85 6.34 -6.28
N VAL A 7 48.89 5.18 -6.95
CA VAL A 7 47.69 4.39 -7.29
C VAL A 7 47.06 3.79 -6.02
N ALA A 8 47.87 3.31 -5.08
CA ALA A 8 47.37 2.78 -3.80
C ALA A 8 46.69 3.87 -2.94
N LEU A 9 47.22 5.10 -2.94
CA LEU A 9 46.65 6.23 -2.18
C LEU A 9 45.32 6.72 -2.78
N VAL A 10 45.21 6.76 -4.12
CA VAL A 10 43.97 7.16 -4.81
C VAL A 10 42.88 6.11 -4.63
N LEU A 11 43.21 4.81 -4.67
CA LEU A 11 42.25 3.74 -4.43
C LEU A 11 41.75 3.71 -2.97
N THR A 12 42.61 3.95 -1.98
CA THR A 12 42.19 4.03 -0.57
C THR A 12 41.35 5.27 -0.30
N ALA A 13 41.66 6.42 -0.91
CA ALA A 13 40.84 7.62 -0.82
C ALA A 13 39.44 7.41 -1.46
N ALA A 14 39.37 6.76 -2.63
CA ALA A 14 38.09 6.43 -3.28
C ALA A 14 37.25 5.45 -2.43
N LEU A 15 37.88 4.44 -1.82
CA LEU A 15 37.21 3.51 -0.90
C LEU A 15 36.69 4.20 0.36
N TRP A 16 37.45 5.15 0.93
CA TRP A 16 36.98 5.93 2.09
C TRP A 16 35.81 6.86 1.76
N VAL A 17 35.83 7.49 0.58
CA VAL A 17 34.71 8.34 0.12
C VAL A 17 33.46 7.49 -0.12
N CYS A 18 33.58 6.31 -0.75
CA CYS A 18 32.44 5.41 -0.96
C CYS A 18 31.87 4.83 0.35
N CYS A 19 32.74 4.46 1.32
CA CYS A 19 32.27 3.98 2.62
C CYS A 19 31.61 5.09 3.45
N GLY A 20 32.14 6.31 3.40
CA GLY A 20 31.55 7.48 4.06
C GLY A 20 30.17 7.84 3.50
N SER A 21 30.00 7.80 2.18
CA SER A 21 28.71 8.10 1.55
C SER A 21 27.62 7.06 1.85
N MET A 22 27.97 5.77 1.91
CA MET A 22 26.99 4.72 2.26
C MET A 22 26.56 4.80 3.73
N ALA A 23 27.49 5.08 4.66
CA ALA A 23 27.15 5.24 6.06
C ALA A 23 26.26 6.46 6.33
N GLN A 24 26.43 7.53 5.55
CA GLN A 24 25.61 8.73 5.66
C GLN A 24 24.19 8.52 5.10
N LEU A 25 24.06 7.81 3.97
CA LEU A 25 22.75 7.46 3.40
C LEU A 25 21.89 6.64 4.37
N GLY A 26 22.44 5.57 4.96
CA GLY A 26 21.69 4.76 5.92
C GLY A 26 21.31 5.50 7.22
N ALA A 27 22.11 6.49 7.64
CA ALA A 27 21.80 7.30 8.81
C ALA A 27 20.67 8.33 8.56
N ASP A 28 20.53 8.80 7.32
CA ASP A 28 19.48 9.72 6.92
C ASP A 28 18.14 8.98 6.72
N GLU A 29 18.15 7.78 6.11
CA GLU A 29 16.97 6.89 6.00
C GLU A 29 16.42 6.52 7.40
N ASP A 30 17.31 6.14 8.32
CA ASP A 30 16.96 5.86 9.72
C ASP A 30 16.29 7.06 10.41
N ARG A 31 16.73 8.28 10.09
CA ARG A 31 16.20 9.51 10.68
C ARG A 31 14.81 9.82 10.14
N GLU A 32 14.61 9.67 8.83
CA GLU A 32 13.32 9.91 8.22
C GLU A 32 12.27 8.93 8.75
N VAL A 33 12.57 7.63 8.78
CA VAL A 33 11.61 6.65 9.31
C VAL A 33 11.26 6.94 10.77
N ARG A 34 12.26 7.29 11.60
CA ARG A 34 12.00 7.69 13.00
C ARG A 34 11.10 8.92 13.08
N ARG A 35 11.33 9.93 12.24
CA ARG A 35 10.51 11.14 12.19
C ARG A 35 9.06 10.82 11.83
N ILE A 36 8.83 9.97 10.83
CA ILE A 36 7.48 9.53 10.46
C ILE A 36 6.84 8.73 11.61
N MET A 37 7.58 7.85 12.29
CA MET A 37 7.07 7.12 13.45
C MET A 37 6.67 8.05 14.60
N GLU A 38 7.47 9.10 14.89
CA GLU A 38 7.16 10.10 15.91
C GLU A 38 5.87 10.87 15.57
N LEU A 39 5.70 11.26 14.31
CA LEU A 39 4.48 11.92 13.84
C LEU A 39 3.27 11.00 13.95
N MET A 40 3.39 9.76 13.49
CA MET A 40 2.32 8.75 13.60
C MET A 40 1.92 8.47 15.05
N ALA A 41 2.88 8.45 15.98
CA ALA A 41 2.63 8.30 17.41
C ALA A 41 2.02 9.56 18.06
N SER A 42 2.13 10.72 17.40
CA SER A 42 1.57 12.00 17.87
C SER A 42 0.16 12.27 17.35
N LEU A 43 -0.32 11.47 16.37
CA LEU A 43 -1.71 11.53 15.92
C LEU A 43 -2.66 11.07 17.06
N PRO A 44 -3.91 11.56 17.11
CA PRO A 44 -4.90 11.05 18.05
C PRO A 44 -5.14 9.55 17.82
N ALA A 45 -5.61 8.82 18.83
CA ALA A 45 -5.92 7.40 18.65
C ALA A 45 -6.96 7.20 17.53
N PRO A 46 -6.75 6.22 16.61
CA PRO A 46 -7.74 5.93 15.58
C PRO A 46 -9.03 5.38 16.20
N PRO A 47 -10.17 5.45 15.49
CA PRO A 47 -11.40 4.82 15.94
C PRO A 47 -11.19 3.31 16.18
N PRO A 48 -11.93 2.72 17.15
CA PRO A 48 -11.88 1.29 17.36
C PRO A 48 -12.34 0.53 16.11
N VAL A 49 -11.80 -0.67 15.93
CA VAL A 49 -12.23 -1.53 14.82
C VAL A 49 -13.53 -2.23 15.18
N GLU A 50 -14.50 -2.19 14.27
CA GLU A 50 -15.77 -2.88 14.41
C GLU A 50 -16.03 -3.77 13.19
N LEU A 51 -16.32 -5.04 13.45
CA LEU A 51 -16.83 -5.95 12.43
C LEU A 51 -18.27 -5.56 12.10
N ARG A 52 -18.54 -5.33 10.81
CA ARG A 52 -19.89 -4.96 10.35
C ARG A 52 -20.57 -6.20 9.81
N GLU A 53 -21.79 -6.48 10.28
CA GLU A 53 -22.62 -7.50 9.65
C GLU A 53 -23.08 -7.02 8.28
N VAL A 54 -22.99 -7.89 7.28
CA VAL A 54 -23.30 -7.56 5.89
C VAL A 54 -24.09 -8.69 5.25
N GLU A 55 -24.84 -8.35 4.21
CA GLU A 55 -25.50 -9.34 3.37
C GLU A 55 -24.50 -9.93 2.34
N PRO A 56 -24.72 -11.18 1.90
CA PRO A 56 -24.01 -11.72 0.75
C PRO A 56 -24.18 -10.81 -0.47
N SER A 57 -23.06 -10.45 -1.12
CA SER A 57 -23.15 -9.66 -2.35
C SER A 57 -23.42 -10.54 -3.57
N GLU A 58 -24.48 -10.19 -4.30
CA GLU A 58 -24.91 -10.83 -5.54
C GLU A 58 -24.43 -10.08 -6.80
N GLY A 59 -24.60 -10.72 -7.97
CA GLY A 59 -24.37 -10.08 -9.27
C GLY A 59 -22.92 -10.05 -9.76
N PHE A 60 -22.02 -10.80 -9.11
CA PHE A 60 -20.66 -11.02 -9.57
C PHE A 60 -20.61 -12.04 -10.70
N GLN A 61 -19.78 -11.78 -11.70
CA GLN A 61 -19.50 -12.69 -12.81
C GLN A 61 -18.13 -13.33 -12.62
N GLU A 62 -18.04 -14.65 -12.75
CA GLU A 62 -16.76 -15.36 -12.72
C GLU A 62 -15.96 -15.04 -13.99
N LEU A 63 -14.76 -14.48 -13.83
CA LEU A 63 -13.81 -14.25 -14.90
C LEU A 63 -12.87 -15.46 -15.07
N ALA A 64 -12.46 -16.04 -13.95
CA ALA A 64 -11.60 -17.23 -13.86
C ALA A 64 -11.74 -17.84 -12.45
N PRO A 65 -11.23 -19.07 -12.20
CA PRO A 65 -11.29 -19.66 -10.87
C PRO A 65 -10.74 -18.72 -9.79
N ALA A 66 -11.55 -18.52 -8.74
CA ALA A 66 -11.30 -17.60 -7.62
C ALA A 66 -11.27 -16.09 -7.96
N ILE A 67 -11.63 -15.70 -9.18
CA ILE A 67 -11.63 -14.31 -9.65
C ILE A 67 -13.00 -13.97 -10.21
N GLU A 68 -13.72 -13.11 -9.52
CA GLU A 68 -15.01 -12.60 -9.94
C GLU A 68 -14.98 -11.09 -10.05
N MET A 69 -15.86 -10.52 -10.87
CA MET A 69 -15.99 -9.08 -11.02
C MET A 69 -17.42 -8.64 -11.24
N LYS A 70 -17.69 -7.39 -10.89
CA LYS A 70 -18.92 -6.67 -11.18
C LYS A 70 -18.53 -5.37 -11.86
N MET A 71 -18.84 -5.28 -13.15
CA MET A 71 -18.39 -4.20 -14.04
C MET A 71 -18.77 -2.82 -13.49
N GLY A 72 -17.79 -1.91 -13.39
CA GLY A 72 -17.96 -0.55 -12.88
C GLY A 72 -18.08 -0.46 -11.35
N GLU A 73 -17.95 -1.57 -10.61
CA GLU A 73 -18.24 -1.60 -9.17
C GLU A 73 -17.14 -2.26 -8.34
N ALA A 74 -16.82 -3.53 -8.60
CA ALA A 74 -15.95 -4.30 -7.71
C ALA A 74 -15.24 -5.47 -8.39
N VAL A 75 -14.07 -5.83 -7.87
CA VAL A 75 -13.44 -7.15 -8.05
C VAL A 75 -13.63 -7.95 -6.76
N ARG A 76 -13.91 -9.24 -6.86
CA ARG A 76 -13.99 -10.16 -5.73
C ARG A 76 -13.05 -11.33 -5.95
N LEU A 77 -12.12 -11.52 -5.03
CA LEU A 77 -11.20 -12.65 -5.02
C LEU A 77 -11.58 -13.60 -3.89
N HIS A 78 -11.65 -14.90 -4.20
CA HIS A 78 -11.82 -15.92 -3.18
C HIS A 78 -10.47 -16.17 -2.54
N ALA A 79 -10.41 -16.12 -1.21
CA ALA A 79 -9.16 -16.28 -0.48
C ALA A 79 -9.35 -17.24 0.70
N GLN A 80 -8.25 -17.58 1.34
CA GLN A 80 -8.24 -18.33 2.58
C GLN A 80 -7.20 -17.72 3.52
N SER A 81 -7.55 -17.54 4.80
CA SER A 81 -6.63 -17.03 5.81
C SER A 81 -5.52 -18.05 6.10
N ILE A 82 -4.31 -17.56 6.35
CA ILE A 82 -3.12 -18.39 6.64
C ILE A 82 -2.88 -18.45 8.14
N PHE A 83 -2.82 -17.30 8.81
CA PHE A 83 -2.59 -17.16 10.25
C PHE A 83 -3.56 -16.14 10.87
N ASP A 84 -3.70 -16.21 12.19
CA ASP A 84 -4.54 -15.35 13.01
C ASP A 84 -3.75 -14.42 13.95
N SER A 85 -2.44 -14.68 14.15
CA SER A 85 -1.57 -13.86 15.01
C SER A 85 -0.50 -13.04 14.26
N GLY A 86 -0.33 -13.23 12.95
CA GLY A 86 0.75 -12.60 12.19
C GLY A 86 2.12 -13.26 12.44
N PRO A 87 3.13 -12.98 11.60
CA PRO A 87 4.48 -13.48 11.78
C PRO A 87 5.28 -12.60 12.76
N ASP A 88 6.27 -13.18 13.44
CA ASP A 88 7.07 -12.47 14.45
C ASP A 88 7.96 -11.39 13.83
N ASP A 89 8.49 -11.64 12.63
CA ASP A 89 9.39 -10.74 11.90
C ASP A 89 8.68 -9.54 11.29
N GLY A 90 7.45 -9.65 10.81
CA GLY A 90 6.68 -8.50 10.33
C GLY A 90 5.65 -8.87 9.27
N LEU A 91 4.55 -8.11 9.21
CA LEU A 91 3.50 -8.37 8.25
C LEU A 91 3.77 -7.63 6.92
N GLU A 92 4.44 -8.31 5.99
CA GLU A 92 4.78 -7.75 4.67
C GLU A 92 3.58 -7.74 3.70
N VAL A 93 2.83 -8.85 3.64
CA VAL A 93 1.83 -9.10 2.59
C VAL A 93 0.43 -9.24 3.19
N MET A 94 -0.57 -8.64 2.57
CA MET A 94 -1.97 -8.89 2.92
C MET A 94 -2.49 -10.12 2.19
N PHE A 95 -2.36 -10.12 0.87
CA PHE A 95 -2.80 -11.22 0.02
C PHE A 95 -1.77 -11.54 -1.05
N CYS A 96 -1.52 -12.83 -1.22
CA CYS A 96 -0.73 -13.33 -2.34
C CYS A 96 -1.49 -14.37 -3.16
N LEU A 97 -1.06 -14.57 -4.40
CA LEU A 97 -1.52 -15.64 -5.26
C LEU A 97 -0.86 -16.97 -4.84
N GLN A 98 -1.39 -18.08 -5.34
CA GLN A 98 -0.83 -19.40 -5.07
C GLN A 98 0.66 -19.46 -5.47
N GLY A 99 1.50 -19.86 -4.52
CA GLY A 99 2.96 -19.94 -4.68
C GLY A 99 3.72 -18.66 -4.30
N GLY A 100 3.06 -17.66 -3.71
CA GLY A 100 3.70 -16.44 -3.19
C GLY A 100 4.30 -16.58 -1.79
N LYS A 101 4.60 -15.42 -1.17
CA LYS A 101 5.17 -15.28 0.18
C LYS A 101 4.17 -15.62 1.30
N ASN A 102 3.73 -16.87 1.37
CA ASN A 102 2.72 -17.31 2.34
C ASN A 102 3.13 -17.20 3.81
N HIS A 103 4.42 -17.07 4.13
CA HIS A 103 4.90 -16.97 5.51
C HIS A 103 4.73 -15.57 6.11
N GLU A 104 4.53 -14.55 5.26
CA GLU A 104 4.37 -13.14 5.63
C GLU A 104 3.01 -12.58 5.17
N ALA A 105 2.07 -13.46 4.77
CA ALA A 105 0.79 -13.08 4.17
C ALA A 105 -0.44 -13.42 5.03
N ILE A 106 -1.38 -12.50 5.24
CA ILE A 106 -2.65 -12.79 5.95
C ILE A 106 -3.43 -13.90 5.25
N GLY A 107 -3.52 -13.82 3.92
CA GLY A 107 -4.30 -14.74 3.12
C GLY A 107 -3.65 -15.09 1.79
N TRP A 108 -4.08 -16.22 1.23
CA TRP A 108 -3.72 -16.60 -0.13
C TRP A 108 -4.96 -16.77 -1.00
N ILE A 109 -4.80 -16.50 -2.29
CA ILE A 109 -5.84 -16.62 -3.32
C ILE A 109 -5.48 -17.86 -4.17
N PRO A 110 -6.40 -18.83 -4.34
CA PRO A 110 -6.12 -20.11 -4.99
C PRO A 110 -6.14 -20.02 -6.51
N THR A 111 -5.32 -19.12 -7.04
CA THR A 111 -5.08 -18.96 -8.48
C THR A 111 -3.61 -18.63 -8.71
N THR A 112 -3.07 -19.08 -9.84
CA THR A 112 -1.74 -18.66 -10.32
C THR A 112 -1.84 -17.64 -11.45
N ASN A 113 -3.06 -17.32 -11.90
CA ASN A 113 -3.35 -16.53 -13.09
C ASN A 113 -3.34 -15.01 -12.79
N ALA A 114 -2.13 -14.47 -12.57
CA ALA A 114 -1.90 -13.06 -12.29
C ALA A 114 -2.50 -12.12 -13.36
N GLN A 115 -2.46 -12.53 -14.63
CA GLN A 115 -2.97 -11.75 -15.75
C GLN A 115 -4.49 -11.54 -15.66
N MET A 116 -5.25 -12.57 -15.28
CA MET A 116 -6.69 -12.45 -15.05
C MET A 116 -7.01 -11.61 -13.82
N VAL A 117 -6.18 -11.67 -12.77
CA VAL A 117 -6.35 -10.79 -11.60
C VAL A 117 -6.21 -9.33 -12.02
N LYS A 118 -5.10 -8.95 -12.67
CA LYS A 118 -4.91 -7.57 -13.16
C LYS A 118 -6.02 -7.14 -14.13
N SER A 119 -6.41 -8.03 -15.04
CA SER A 119 -7.48 -7.76 -16.01
C SER A 119 -8.82 -7.48 -15.33
N ALA A 120 -9.15 -8.21 -14.26
CA ALA A 120 -10.36 -7.94 -13.47
C ALA A 120 -10.35 -6.51 -12.90
N PHE A 121 -9.21 -6.06 -12.36
CA PHE A 121 -9.07 -4.71 -11.81
C PHE A 121 -9.22 -3.64 -12.89
N ILE A 122 -8.54 -3.79 -14.03
CA ILE A 122 -8.63 -2.83 -15.13
C ILE A 122 -10.06 -2.76 -15.67
N LEU A 123 -10.68 -3.92 -15.96
CA LEU A 123 -12.00 -3.98 -16.57
C LEU A 123 -13.08 -3.50 -15.60
N ALA A 124 -13.09 -4.00 -14.35
CA ALA A 124 -14.18 -3.73 -13.43
C ALA A 124 -14.10 -2.35 -12.77
N LEU A 125 -12.90 -1.80 -12.60
CA LEU A 125 -12.69 -0.57 -11.81
C LEU A 125 -12.17 0.61 -12.65
N ASP A 126 -11.97 0.43 -13.95
CA ASP A 126 -11.46 1.45 -14.88
C ASP A 126 -10.14 2.08 -14.36
N LEU A 127 -9.17 1.20 -14.12
CA LEU A 127 -7.89 1.54 -13.50
C LEU A 127 -6.77 1.59 -14.53
N GLU A 128 -5.93 2.61 -14.37
CA GLU A 128 -4.65 2.73 -15.07
C GLU A 128 -3.52 2.39 -14.11
N ASP A 129 -2.43 1.83 -14.65
CA ASP A 129 -1.27 1.47 -13.86
C ASP A 129 -0.63 2.71 -13.23
N GLY A 130 -0.41 2.62 -11.92
CA GLY A 130 0.33 3.60 -11.15
C GLY A 130 1.85 3.36 -11.21
N VAL A 131 2.53 3.76 -10.15
CA VAL A 131 3.96 3.60 -9.97
C VAL A 131 4.21 3.04 -8.57
N GLY A 132 4.80 1.84 -8.50
CA GLY A 132 5.22 1.23 -7.25
C GLY A 132 6.26 2.04 -6.48
N SER A 133 6.56 1.63 -5.26
CA SER A 133 7.67 2.13 -4.45
C SER A 133 8.94 1.37 -4.82
N TYR A 134 10.11 1.92 -4.51
CA TYR A 134 11.31 1.11 -4.52
C TYR A 134 11.37 0.30 -3.23
N GLU A 135 11.95 -0.89 -3.32
CA GLU A 135 12.12 -1.77 -2.15
C GLU A 135 12.85 -1.05 -1.02
N ASP A 136 12.33 -1.19 0.22
CA ASP A 136 12.86 -0.56 1.45
C ASP A 136 12.99 0.98 1.43
N SER A 137 12.47 1.67 0.42
CA SER A 137 12.85 3.08 0.19
C SER A 137 12.12 4.11 1.05
N GLY A 138 10.96 3.77 1.59
CA GLY A 138 10.07 4.72 2.23
C GLY A 138 9.37 5.67 1.26
N ILE A 139 9.62 5.56 -0.05
CA ILE A 139 9.00 6.40 -1.07
C ILE A 139 7.59 5.87 -1.36
N PRO A 140 6.53 6.63 -1.02
CA PRO A 140 5.16 6.14 -1.11
C PRO A 140 4.77 5.89 -2.56
N VAL A 141 4.02 4.82 -2.82
CA VAL A 141 3.47 4.49 -4.14
C VAL A 141 2.57 5.60 -4.70
N ARG A 142 2.50 5.77 -6.02
CA ARG A 142 1.54 6.65 -6.70
C ARG A 142 0.53 5.81 -7.47
N GLY A 143 -0.77 5.95 -7.24
CA GLY A 143 -1.75 5.07 -7.89
C GLY A 143 -3.18 5.54 -7.78
N THR A 144 -4.12 4.62 -8.04
CA THR A 144 -5.55 4.88 -7.78
C THR A 144 -5.93 4.29 -6.42
N PRO A 145 -6.61 5.04 -5.53
CA PRO A 145 -7.10 4.51 -4.26
C PRO A 145 -8.13 3.39 -4.47
N VAL A 146 -7.86 2.23 -3.88
CA VAL A 146 -8.71 1.05 -3.88
C VAL A 146 -8.96 0.62 -2.45
N GLN A 147 -10.22 0.66 -2.05
CA GLN A 147 -10.63 0.08 -0.77
C GLN A 147 -10.65 -1.43 -0.89
N MET A 148 -10.06 -2.09 0.10
CA MET A 148 -10.02 -3.55 0.22
C MET A 148 -10.86 -3.96 1.43
N LEU A 149 -11.94 -4.70 1.20
CA LEU A 149 -12.84 -5.20 2.22
C LEU A 149 -12.71 -6.72 2.31
N ILE A 150 -12.59 -7.25 3.52
CA ILE A 150 -12.49 -8.69 3.75
C ILE A 150 -13.78 -9.15 4.41
N ARG A 151 -14.40 -10.17 3.81
CA ARG A 151 -15.62 -10.79 4.33
C ARG A 151 -15.43 -12.27 4.61
N TRP A 152 -16.00 -12.73 5.71
CA TRP A 152 -16.04 -14.14 6.06
C TRP A 152 -17.25 -14.45 6.93
N GLN A 153 -17.44 -15.73 7.21
CA GLN A 153 -18.50 -16.24 8.07
C GLN A 153 -17.86 -16.72 9.36
N PRO A 154 -18.01 -15.99 10.49
CA PRO A 154 -17.28 -16.31 11.72
C PRO A 154 -17.64 -17.70 12.25
N ASP A 155 -18.92 -18.09 12.13
CA ASP A 155 -19.44 -19.35 12.62
C ASP A 155 -20.17 -20.12 11.51
N ARG A 156 -19.53 -20.30 10.35
CA ARG A 156 -20.15 -20.90 9.14
C ARG A 156 -20.95 -22.18 9.36
N LEU A 157 -20.58 -23.01 10.34
CA LEU A 157 -21.27 -24.26 10.65
C LEU A 157 -22.55 -24.08 11.49
N LEU A 158 -22.60 -23.02 12.31
CA LEU A 158 -23.72 -22.72 13.21
C LEU A 158 -24.67 -21.69 12.58
N ASP A 159 -24.10 -20.71 11.89
CA ASP A 159 -24.81 -19.62 11.24
C ASP A 159 -24.23 -19.40 9.83
N PRO A 160 -24.69 -20.17 8.83
CA PRO A 160 -24.18 -20.12 7.46
C PRO A 160 -24.65 -18.90 6.67
N ASP A 161 -25.51 -18.05 7.25
CA ASP A 161 -26.02 -16.84 6.58
C ASP A 161 -25.37 -15.57 7.14
N ARG A 162 -24.76 -15.64 8.33
CA ARG A 162 -24.04 -14.52 8.94
C ARG A 162 -22.70 -14.27 8.26
N TRP A 163 -22.59 -13.09 7.63
CA TRP A 163 -21.34 -12.55 7.12
C TRP A 163 -20.93 -11.32 7.90
N VAL A 164 -19.62 -11.22 8.14
CA VAL A 164 -18.99 -10.01 8.68
C VAL A 164 -18.03 -9.41 7.65
N GLU A 165 -17.85 -8.10 7.72
CA GLU A 165 -16.94 -7.32 6.87
C GLU A 165 -16.04 -6.44 7.73
N VAL A 166 -14.78 -6.31 7.31
CA VAL A 166 -13.83 -5.32 7.81
C VAL A 166 -13.04 -4.71 6.67
N ASP A 167 -12.59 -3.46 6.84
CA ASP A 167 -11.57 -2.89 5.95
C ASP A 167 -10.22 -3.55 6.24
N ALA A 168 -9.52 -3.96 5.20
CA ALA A 168 -8.32 -4.74 5.33
C ALA A 168 -7.20 -3.99 6.05
N SER A 169 -7.14 -2.66 5.94
CA SER A 169 -6.16 -1.88 6.71
C SER A 169 -6.38 -2.03 8.21
N GLN A 170 -7.61 -2.26 8.67
CA GLN A 170 -7.92 -2.44 10.09
C GLN A 170 -7.46 -3.79 10.64
N MET A 171 -7.13 -4.74 9.75
CA MET A 171 -6.47 -5.99 10.11
C MET A 171 -4.96 -5.81 10.30
N VAL A 172 -4.42 -4.62 10.02
CA VAL A 172 -3.04 -4.26 10.30
C VAL A 172 -2.97 -3.43 11.58
N ARG A 173 -2.11 -3.86 12.50
CA ARG A 173 -1.77 -3.20 13.75
C ARG A 173 -0.36 -2.64 13.64
N SER A 174 -0.18 -1.38 14.01
CA SER A 174 1.15 -0.81 14.18
C SER A 174 1.74 -1.26 15.52
N ARG A 175 2.91 -1.90 15.50
CA ARG A 175 3.67 -2.23 16.71
C ARG A 175 4.23 -0.98 17.41
N GLY A 176 4.39 0.12 16.66
CA GLY A 176 4.90 1.38 17.21
C GLY A 176 3.88 2.12 18.07
N THR A 177 2.61 2.13 17.66
CA THR A 177 1.53 2.82 18.39
C THR A 177 0.61 1.89 19.16
N ASP A 178 0.75 0.57 18.99
CA ASP A 178 -0.14 -0.45 19.58
C ASP A 178 -1.62 -0.28 19.13
N HIS A 179 -1.83 0.27 17.93
CA HIS A 179 -3.16 0.54 17.39
C HIS A 179 -3.35 -0.08 16.02
N ALA A 180 -4.57 -0.56 15.77
CA ALA A 180 -5.01 -0.90 14.43
C ALA A 180 -5.10 0.37 13.58
N TYR A 181 -4.75 0.28 12.30
CA TYR A 181 -5.04 1.37 11.38
C TYR A 181 -6.56 1.48 11.19
N PRO A 182 -7.13 2.68 11.02
CA PRO A 182 -8.51 2.83 10.57
C PRO A 182 -8.60 2.52 9.06
N PRO A 183 -9.81 2.55 8.45
CA PRO A 183 -9.98 2.32 7.02
C PRO A 183 -9.10 3.26 6.19
N VAL A 184 -8.12 2.72 5.46
CA VAL A 184 -7.26 3.45 4.53
C VAL A 184 -7.15 2.66 3.23
N PRO A 185 -7.19 3.33 2.06
CA PRO A 185 -7.23 2.65 0.77
C PRO A 185 -5.84 2.15 0.40
N TYR A 186 -5.73 0.94 -0.14
CA TYR A 186 -4.50 0.52 -0.82
C TYR A 186 -4.41 1.22 -2.17
N MET A 187 -3.21 1.25 -2.75
CA MET A 187 -2.99 2.00 -3.98
C MET A 187 -2.77 1.06 -5.15
N TYR A 188 -3.64 1.12 -6.16
CA TYR A 188 -3.44 0.38 -7.40
C TYR A 188 -2.25 0.94 -8.17
N THR A 189 -1.19 0.14 -8.23
CA THR A 189 0.03 0.39 -9.00
C THR A 189 0.03 -0.42 -10.30
N GLY A 190 -0.79 -1.47 -10.36
CA GLY A 190 -0.91 -2.34 -11.52
C GLY A 190 0.19 -3.39 -11.63
N SER A 191 1.17 -3.41 -10.71
CA SER A 191 2.38 -4.22 -10.77
C SER A 191 3.24 -3.98 -12.04
N ARG A 192 4.55 -3.89 -11.83
CA ARG A 192 5.52 -3.55 -12.88
C ARG A 192 5.55 -4.61 -13.99
N ILE A 193 5.81 -4.17 -15.22
CA ILE A 193 6.21 -5.04 -16.33
C ILE A 193 7.74 -4.99 -16.45
N TYR A 194 8.38 -6.15 -16.32
CA TYR A 194 9.82 -6.30 -16.44
C TYR A 194 10.19 -6.93 -17.79
N ARG A 195 11.07 -6.27 -18.54
CA ARG A 195 11.58 -6.77 -19.82
C ARG A 195 12.83 -7.61 -19.58
N THR A 196 12.80 -8.85 -20.04
CA THR A 196 13.92 -9.79 -19.93
C THR A 196 14.27 -10.38 -21.29
N MET A 197 15.52 -10.78 -21.48
CA MET A 197 15.92 -11.52 -22.67
C MET A 197 15.63 -13.01 -22.47
N GLY A 198 14.78 -13.57 -23.33
CA GLY A 198 14.48 -14.99 -23.38
C GLY A 198 14.86 -15.60 -24.72
N THR A 199 14.46 -16.85 -24.91
CA THR A 199 14.67 -17.59 -26.16
C THR A 199 13.32 -18.02 -26.71
N ASN A 200 13.05 -17.71 -27.98
CA ASN A 200 11.82 -18.16 -28.64
C ASN A 200 11.90 -19.66 -29.00
N ARG A 201 10.83 -20.21 -29.59
CA ARG A 201 10.77 -21.62 -30.02
C ARG A 201 11.85 -22.02 -31.04
N GLU A 202 12.48 -21.05 -31.71
CA GLU A 202 13.54 -21.27 -32.71
C GLU A 202 14.96 -21.15 -32.12
N GLY A 203 15.09 -20.97 -30.80
CA GLY A 203 16.41 -20.79 -30.18
C GLY A 203 16.98 -19.36 -30.30
N LYS A 204 16.20 -18.38 -30.81
CA LYS A 204 16.67 -17.00 -30.99
C LYS A 204 16.40 -16.15 -29.74
N PRO A 205 17.34 -15.27 -29.34
CA PRO A 205 17.10 -14.27 -28.32
C PRO A 205 15.93 -13.37 -28.71
N VAL A 206 14.97 -13.20 -27.80
CA VAL A 206 13.86 -12.26 -27.94
C VAL A 206 13.64 -11.54 -26.62
N GLU A 207 13.20 -10.30 -26.69
CA GLU A 207 12.72 -9.58 -25.51
C GLU A 207 11.36 -10.14 -25.11
N LEU A 208 11.21 -10.47 -23.83
CA LEU A 208 9.98 -10.96 -23.22
C LEU A 208 9.54 -9.96 -22.16
N GLU A 209 8.28 -9.55 -22.22
CA GLU A 209 7.64 -8.80 -21.16
C GLU A 209 7.10 -9.78 -20.12
N ARG A 210 7.55 -9.63 -18.88
CA ARG A 210 7.06 -10.41 -17.73
C ARG A 210 6.29 -9.50 -16.81
N PHE A 211 5.10 -9.95 -16.46
CA PHE A 211 4.28 -9.26 -15.48
C PHE A 211 4.76 -9.65 -14.07
N MET A 212 5.20 -8.69 -13.26
CA MET A 212 5.90 -9.02 -12.02
C MET A 212 4.99 -9.63 -10.95
N LEU A 213 3.69 -9.35 -10.95
CA LEU A 213 2.71 -10.08 -10.14
C LEU A 213 2.72 -11.58 -10.45
N GLU A 214 3.03 -11.98 -11.69
CA GLU A 214 3.18 -13.40 -12.03
C GLU A 214 4.43 -14.03 -11.40
N VAL A 215 5.43 -13.20 -11.06
CA VAL A 215 6.69 -13.63 -10.44
C VAL A 215 6.59 -13.57 -8.92
N THR A 216 6.29 -12.41 -8.33
CA THR A 216 6.27 -12.21 -6.87
C THR A 216 4.99 -12.73 -6.22
N LYS A 217 3.90 -12.81 -7.00
CA LYS A 217 2.57 -13.24 -6.54
C LYS A 217 1.95 -12.32 -5.48
N SER A 218 2.49 -11.13 -5.21
CA SER A 218 1.99 -10.19 -4.20
C SER A 218 0.81 -9.36 -4.72
N VAL A 219 -0.41 -9.65 -4.26
CA VAL A 219 -1.61 -8.90 -4.68
C VAL A 219 -1.73 -7.59 -3.92
N ALA A 220 -1.57 -7.61 -2.60
CA ALA A 220 -1.62 -6.41 -1.77
C ALA A 220 -0.57 -6.51 -0.66
N VAL A 221 0.20 -5.45 -0.47
CA VAL A 221 1.35 -5.40 0.46
C VAL A 221 1.24 -4.24 1.43
N ASN A 222 1.76 -4.42 2.64
CA ASN A 222 1.93 -3.37 3.66
C ASN A 222 3.34 -2.77 3.63
N TYR A 223 4.24 -3.43 2.91
CA TYR A 223 5.64 -3.08 2.75
C TYR A 223 5.90 -2.41 1.39
N ASP A 224 7.05 -1.76 1.27
CA ASP A 224 7.54 -1.20 0.03
C ASP A 224 7.96 -2.29 -0.97
N GLU A 225 6.98 -2.89 -1.67
CA GLU A 225 7.24 -3.84 -2.76
C GLU A 225 6.93 -3.22 -4.13
N PRO A 226 7.91 -3.02 -5.03
CA PRO A 226 7.70 -2.41 -6.36
C PRO A 226 6.76 -3.21 -7.27
N ASP A 227 6.68 -4.51 -7.02
CA ASP A 227 6.12 -5.49 -7.94
C ASP A 227 4.70 -5.95 -7.54
N ALA A 228 4.18 -5.45 -6.42
CA ALA A 228 2.82 -5.73 -5.96
C ALA A 228 1.75 -5.08 -6.87
N LEU A 229 0.55 -5.67 -6.93
CA LEU A 229 -0.59 -5.10 -7.67
C LEU A 229 -1.18 -3.87 -6.95
N LEU A 230 -1.30 -3.98 -5.62
CA LEU A 230 -1.73 -2.93 -4.71
C LEU A 230 -0.60 -2.64 -3.73
N GLY A 231 -0.07 -1.43 -3.80
CA GLY A 231 0.98 -0.94 -2.92
C GLY A 231 0.45 -0.47 -1.56
N SER A 232 1.37 -0.43 -0.60
CA SER A 232 1.08 -0.04 0.78
C SER A 232 0.61 1.41 0.90
N PRO A 233 -0.42 1.68 1.72
CA PRO A 233 -0.81 3.04 2.06
C PRO A 233 -0.14 3.58 3.32
N PHE A 234 0.69 2.77 3.99
CA PHE A 234 1.19 3.13 5.30
C PHE A 234 2.44 4.01 5.20
N PRO A 235 2.50 5.14 5.94
CA PRO A 235 3.68 6.02 5.95
C PRO A 235 4.99 5.31 6.33
N THR A 236 4.93 4.20 7.06
CA THR A 236 6.08 3.44 7.54
C THR A 236 6.36 2.16 6.72
N ALA A 237 5.91 2.10 5.47
CA ALA A 237 6.02 0.91 4.61
C ALA A 237 7.45 0.42 4.37
N ALA A 238 8.47 1.24 4.59
CA ALA A 238 9.89 0.84 4.52
C ALA A 238 10.31 -0.18 5.59
N ARG A 239 9.47 -0.45 6.60
CA ARG A 239 9.78 -1.36 7.71
C ARG A 239 8.59 -2.22 8.03
N ASP A 240 8.50 -3.36 7.37
CA ASP A 240 7.48 -4.39 7.61
C ASP A 240 7.43 -4.90 9.05
N VAL A 241 8.57 -4.90 9.75
CA VAL A 241 8.72 -5.24 11.18
C VAL A 241 7.81 -4.42 12.09
N LEU A 242 7.28 -3.28 11.63
CA LEU A 242 6.36 -2.41 12.36
C LEU A 242 4.89 -2.83 12.22
N PHE A 243 4.58 -3.74 11.30
CA PHE A 243 3.23 -4.20 11.04
C PHE A 243 3.01 -5.58 11.66
N GLU A 244 1.84 -5.74 12.27
CA GLU A 244 1.37 -6.98 12.85
C GLU A 244 -0.08 -7.20 12.46
N MET A 245 -0.52 -8.46 12.46
CA MET A 245 -1.92 -8.78 12.31
C MET A 245 -2.72 -8.34 13.54
N ASN A 246 -3.85 -7.67 13.35
CA ASN A 246 -4.81 -7.41 14.42
C ASN A 246 -5.63 -8.69 14.72
N SER A 247 -5.08 -9.53 15.59
CA SER A 247 -5.65 -10.84 15.95
C SER A 247 -7.05 -10.76 16.57
N ALA A 248 -7.42 -9.62 17.17
CA ALA A 248 -8.73 -9.43 17.80
C ALA A 248 -9.91 -9.51 16.82
N ILE A 249 -9.65 -9.28 15.53
CA ILE A 249 -10.65 -9.27 14.45
C ILE A 249 -10.27 -10.21 13.31
N ALA A 250 -9.19 -10.99 13.48
CA ALA A 250 -8.71 -11.89 12.46
C ALA A 250 -9.66 -13.08 12.32
N PRO A 251 -9.98 -13.51 11.08
CA PRO A 251 -10.60 -14.80 10.89
C PRO A 251 -9.63 -15.91 11.33
N PRO A 252 -10.12 -17.01 11.95
CA PRO A 252 -9.28 -18.15 12.29
C PRO A 252 -8.50 -18.69 11.08
N PRO A 253 -7.35 -19.36 11.25
CA PRO A 253 -6.59 -19.90 10.14
C PRO A 253 -7.43 -20.86 9.28
N ARG A 254 -7.19 -20.85 7.97
CA ARG A 254 -7.89 -21.65 6.95
C ARG A 254 -9.37 -21.30 6.74
N THR A 255 -9.82 -20.18 7.29
CA THR A 255 -11.16 -19.66 7.06
C THR A 255 -11.28 -19.18 5.61
N PRO A 256 -12.28 -19.65 4.83
CA PRO A 256 -12.59 -19.09 3.52
C PRO A 256 -13.04 -17.64 3.65
N MET A 257 -12.50 -16.78 2.79
CA MET A 257 -12.78 -15.34 2.78
C MET A 257 -13.13 -14.89 1.37
N LEU A 258 -13.87 -13.79 1.29
CA LEU A 258 -14.08 -13.03 0.07
C LEU A 258 -13.39 -11.68 0.24
N VAL A 259 -12.48 -11.35 -0.67
CA VAL A 259 -11.77 -10.07 -0.68
C VAL A 259 -12.35 -9.20 -1.79
N TYR A 260 -13.00 -8.12 -1.40
CA TYR A 260 -13.63 -7.16 -2.29
C TYR A 260 -12.72 -5.96 -2.50
N PHE A 261 -12.57 -5.56 -3.75
CA PHE A 261 -11.80 -4.39 -4.15
C PHE A 261 -12.73 -3.44 -4.87
N ARG A 262 -12.78 -2.19 -4.42
CA ARG A 262 -13.53 -1.12 -5.08
C ARG A 262 -12.69 0.14 -5.18
N ARG A 263 -12.80 0.85 -6.29
CA ARG A 263 -12.28 2.21 -6.38
C ARG A 263 -12.99 3.07 -5.33
N VAL A 264 -12.25 3.93 -4.65
CA VAL A 264 -12.82 4.81 -3.63
C VAL A 264 -12.45 6.26 -3.88
N GLU A 265 -13.42 7.15 -3.69
CA GLU A 265 -13.20 8.59 -3.65
C GLU A 265 -12.84 8.98 -2.22
N LEU A 266 -11.79 9.79 -2.06
CA LEU A 266 -11.33 10.22 -0.75
C LEU A 266 -12.03 11.51 -0.31
N PRO A 267 -12.27 11.71 1.00
CA PRO A 267 -12.95 12.91 1.50
C PRO A 267 -12.26 14.20 1.07
N LEU A 268 -10.93 14.19 0.99
CA LEU A 268 -10.11 15.32 0.58
C LEU A 268 -9.08 14.90 -0.46
N THR A 269 -9.04 15.64 -1.56
CA THR A 269 -7.99 15.58 -2.58
C THR A 269 -7.34 16.95 -2.72
N LEU A 270 -6.01 17.00 -2.64
CA LEU A 270 -5.20 18.19 -2.85
C LEU A 270 -4.35 17.98 -4.09
N ARG A 271 -4.35 18.96 -4.99
CA ARG A 271 -3.41 18.99 -6.11
C ARG A 271 -2.09 19.52 -5.61
N SER A 272 -0.98 18.93 -6.04
CA SER A 272 0.35 19.43 -5.72
C SER A 272 1.14 19.76 -6.98
N ASP A 273 1.96 20.80 -6.92
CA ASP A 273 2.89 21.17 -7.99
C ASP A 273 4.30 20.60 -7.76
N ALA A 274 5.20 20.86 -8.71
CA ALA A 274 6.59 20.44 -8.66
C ALA A 274 7.40 21.11 -7.52
N GLU A 275 6.88 22.19 -6.93
CA GLU A 275 7.51 22.91 -5.80
C GLU A 275 6.89 22.49 -4.45
N ASN A 276 6.11 21.41 -4.44
CA ASN A 276 5.38 20.91 -3.26
C ASN A 276 4.36 21.93 -2.69
N GLY A 277 3.94 22.89 -3.51
CA GLY A 277 2.74 23.68 -3.27
C GLY A 277 1.52 22.77 -3.24
N LEU A 278 0.54 23.12 -2.40
CA LEU A 278 -0.73 22.43 -2.27
C LEU A 278 -1.87 23.35 -2.73
N TRP A 279 -2.83 22.77 -3.45
CA TRP A 279 -3.99 23.44 -3.98
C TRP A 279 -5.27 22.67 -3.70
N TYR A 280 -6.30 23.39 -3.26
CA TYR A 280 -7.65 22.87 -3.08
C TYR A 280 -8.62 23.78 -3.81
N LYS A 281 -9.36 23.25 -4.80
CA LYS A 281 -10.29 24.02 -5.64
C LYS A 281 -9.69 25.31 -6.20
N ASP A 282 -8.48 25.20 -6.75
CA ASP A 282 -7.68 26.29 -7.34
C ASP A 282 -7.15 27.36 -6.37
N GLU A 283 -7.34 27.18 -5.06
CA GLU A 283 -6.77 28.04 -4.02
C GLU A 283 -5.50 27.42 -3.42
N LYS A 284 -4.47 28.24 -3.19
CA LYS A 284 -3.22 27.81 -2.53
C LYS A 284 -3.46 27.55 -1.04
N VAL A 285 -3.01 26.39 -0.60
CA VAL A 285 -3.17 25.89 0.77
C VAL A 285 -1.84 26.01 1.49
N ASP A 286 -1.75 26.99 2.40
CA ASP A 286 -0.69 27.06 3.41
C ASP A 286 -0.98 26.09 4.57
N ASP A 287 -0.13 26.08 5.59
CA ASP A 287 -0.24 25.09 6.67
C ASP A 287 -1.45 25.33 7.57
N GLU A 288 -1.85 26.59 7.78
CA GLU A 288 -3.05 26.93 8.55
C GLU A 288 -4.31 26.51 7.78
N ALA A 289 -4.39 26.80 6.49
CA ALA A 289 -5.48 26.36 5.63
C ALA A 289 -5.53 24.82 5.52
N LEU A 290 -4.37 24.15 5.48
CA LEU A 290 -4.30 22.69 5.48
C LEU A 290 -4.90 22.12 6.77
N GLN A 291 -4.50 22.61 7.94
CA GLN A 291 -5.06 22.19 9.23
C GLN A 291 -6.59 22.38 9.27
N GLN A 292 -7.09 23.54 8.83
CA GLN A 292 -8.53 23.81 8.78
C GLN A 292 -9.28 22.85 7.84
N LEU A 293 -8.69 22.50 6.70
CA LEU A 293 -9.25 21.50 5.79
C LEU A 293 -9.27 20.11 6.43
N LEU A 294 -8.17 19.70 7.07
CA LEU A 294 -8.09 18.40 7.76
C LEU A 294 -9.14 18.31 8.88
N GLN A 295 -9.26 19.34 9.72
CA GLN A 295 -10.29 19.38 10.76
C GLN A 295 -11.70 19.31 10.18
N ARG A 296 -11.96 20.04 9.10
CA ARG A 296 -13.27 20.06 8.43
C ARG A 296 -13.68 18.68 7.92
N TYR A 297 -12.74 17.92 7.36
CA TYR A 297 -13.04 16.65 6.68
C TYR A 297 -12.89 15.42 7.58
N TYR A 298 -12.06 15.49 8.62
CA TYR A 298 -11.71 14.34 9.47
C TYR A 298 -11.97 14.56 10.97
N GLY A 299 -12.20 15.80 11.40
CA GLY A 299 -12.43 16.14 12.81
C GLY A 299 -13.90 16.29 13.22
N GLY A 300 -14.84 15.95 12.34
CA GLY A 300 -16.28 16.03 12.61
C GLY A 300 -16.81 14.87 13.48
N GLU A 301 -18.04 15.03 14.00
CA GLU A 301 -18.71 13.98 14.79
C GLU A 301 -19.03 12.71 13.98
N THR A 302 -19.13 12.83 12.66
CA THR A 302 -19.36 11.68 11.76
C THR A 302 -18.02 11.20 11.21
N PRO A 303 -17.59 9.97 11.54
CA PRO A 303 -16.37 9.38 11.02
C PRO A 303 -16.36 9.34 9.48
N PRO A 304 -15.27 9.72 8.81
CA PRO A 304 -15.13 9.51 7.38
C PRO A 304 -15.01 8.02 7.05
N ASN A 305 -15.46 7.63 5.86
CA ASN A 305 -15.36 6.24 5.39
C ASN A 305 -13.92 5.79 5.11
N GLN A 306 -13.00 6.74 4.89
CA GLN A 306 -11.57 6.52 4.62
C GLN A 306 -10.78 7.63 5.30
N TYR A 307 -9.69 7.25 5.95
CA TYR A 307 -8.81 8.15 6.70
C TYR A 307 -7.54 8.48 5.93
N ALA A 308 -7.71 8.89 4.67
CA ALA A 308 -6.60 9.24 3.80
C ALA A 308 -6.87 10.48 2.95
N VAL A 309 -5.86 11.33 2.79
CA VAL A 309 -5.89 12.48 1.86
C VAL A 309 -5.18 12.10 0.57
N ALA A 310 -5.86 12.28 -0.56
CA ALA A 310 -5.21 12.14 -1.87
C ALA A 310 -4.33 13.37 -2.14
N LEU A 311 -3.05 13.13 -2.36
CA LEU A 311 -2.11 14.11 -2.91
C LEU A 311 -1.94 13.81 -4.40
N ALA A 312 -2.63 14.56 -5.26
CA ALA A 312 -2.58 14.40 -6.71
C ALA A 312 -1.32 15.06 -7.27
N ARG A 313 -0.43 14.23 -7.82
CA ARG A 313 0.90 14.61 -8.30
C ARG A 313 0.98 14.51 -9.83
N PRO A 314 1.65 15.45 -10.50
CA PRO A 314 2.07 15.26 -11.88
C PRO A 314 3.02 14.05 -11.98
N LYS A 315 2.96 13.35 -13.11
CA LYS A 315 3.76 12.12 -13.33
C LYS A 315 5.25 12.38 -13.42
N ASP A 316 5.65 13.57 -13.86
CA ASP A 316 7.02 14.00 -14.13
C ASP A 316 7.74 14.54 -12.88
N VAL A 317 7.02 14.80 -11.79
CA VAL A 317 7.64 15.22 -10.52
C VAL A 317 8.44 14.05 -9.94
N PRO A 318 9.72 14.23 -9.55
CA PRO A 318 10.52 13.19 -8.91
C PRO A 318 9.81 12.56 -7.71
N ARG A 319 10.09 11.29 -7.44
CA ARG A 319 9.37 10.51 -6.41
C ARG A 319 9.80 10.89 -5.00
N GLU A 320 11.04 11.30 -4.86
CA GLU A 320 11.68 11.75 -3.63
C GLU A 320 10.97 13.00 -3.05
N GLU A 321 10.35 13.80 -3.92
CA GLU A 321 9.55 14.97 -3.52
C GLU A 321 8.23 14.61 -2.82
N ASP A 322 7.83 13.33 -2.84
CA ASP A 322 6.66 12.87 -2.09
C ASP A 322 6.94 12.76 -0.57
N LEU A 323 8.20 12.54 -0.19
CA LEU A 323 8.63 12.41 1.21
C LEU A 323 8.37 13.68 2.04
N PRO A 324 8.87 14.88 1.66
CA PRO A 324 8.60 16.10 2.41
C PRO A 324 7.12 16.47 2.41
N LEU A 325 6.38 16.13 1.34
CA LEU A 325 4.94 16.40 1.27
C LEU A 325 4.15 15.49 2.23
N ARG A 326 4.56 14.23 2.37
CA ARG A 326 4.02 13.30 3.37
C ARG A 326 4.26 13.84 4.77
N GLU A 327 5.49 14.25 5.08
CA GLU A 327 5.84 14.80 6.39
C GLU A 327 4.99 16.03 6.71
N ARG A 328 4.91 17.00 5.79
CA ARG A 328 4.09 18.21 5.94
C ARG A 328 2.61 17.90 6.23
N LEU A 329 2.04 16.90 5.56
CA LEU A 329 0.64 16.52 5.80
C LEU A 329 0.46 15.86 7.17
N LEU A 330 1.38 15.01 7.60
CA LEU A 330 1.34 14.39 8.92
C LEU A 330 1.51 15.43 10.03
N GLU A 331 2.40 16.41 9.86
CA GLU A 331 2.55 17.54 10.79
C GLU A 331 1.25 18.36 10.90
N ALA A 332 0.61 18.64 9.77
CA ALA A 332 -0.67 19.33 9.75
C ALA A 332 -1.80 18.50 10.39
N ALA A 333 -1.78 17.17 10.23
CA ALA A 333 -2.73 16.26 10.87
C ALA A 333 -2.57 16.23 12.39
N VAL A 334 -1.32 16.20 12.89
CA VAL A 334 -1.00 16.33 14.32
C VAL A 334 -1.50 17.67 14.85
N ALA A 335 -1.20 18.77 14.16
CA ALA A 335 -1.63 20.11 14.57
C ALA A 335 -3.16 20.31 14.54
N ALA A 336 -3.84 19.63 13.62
CA ALA A 336 -5.30 19.59 13.54
C ALA A 336 -5.94 18.59 14.51
N GLU A 337 -5.17 17.79 15.26
CA GLU A 337 -5.68 16.75 16.16
C GLU A 337 -6.63 15.75 15.45
N VAL A 338 -6.30 15.36 14.21
CA VAL A 338 -7.05 14.35 13.44
C VAL A 338 -6.15 13.21 13.00
N TRP A 339 -6.67 11.98 13.01
CA TRP A 339 -5.96 10.84 12.45
C TRP A 339 -6.19 10.82 10.94
N VAL A 340 -5.14 10.96 10.12
CA VAL A 340 -5.24 10.83 8.67
C VAL A 340 -3.84 10.64 8.07
N VAL A 341 -3.73 9.89 6.98
CA VAL A 341 -2.46 9.66 6.28
C VAL A 341 -2.51 10.15 4.84
N PRO A 342 -1.37 10.56 4.26
CA PRO A 342 -1.31 10.91 2.85
C PRO A 342 -1.24 9.66 1.97
N VAL A 343 -1.99 9.65 0.87
CA VAL A 343 -1.81 8.70 -0.23
C VAL A 343 -1.61 9.46 -1.53
N PHE A 344 -0.79 8.94 -2.43
CA PHE A 344 -0.36 9.69 -3.62
C PHE A 344 -1.07 9.18 -4.87
N THR A 345 -1.69 10.10 -5.59
CA THR A 345 -2.42 9.80 -6.83
C THR A 345 -1.76 10.50 -8.01
N LEU A 346 -1.99 9.99 -9.21
CA LEU A 346 -1.54 10.64 -10.44
C LEU A 346 -2.64 11.58 -10.94
N ILE A 347 -2.25 12.80 -11.33
CA ILE A 347 -3.13 13.69 -12.09
C ILE A 347 -3.39 13.01 -13.45
N ARG A 348 -4.67 12.79 -13.78
CA ARG A 348 -5.09 12.32 -15.10
C ARG A 348 -5.18 13.54 -16.02
N ASP A 349 -4.52 13.46 -17.17
CA ASP A 349 -4.53 14.50 -18.21
C ASP A 349 -5.90 14.63 -18.91
#